data_AF-A0A1F2QHJ0-F1
#
_entry.id   AF-A0A1F2QHJ0-F1
#
_cell.length_a   1.000
_cell.length_b   1.000
_cell.length_c   1.000
_cell.angle_alpha   90.00
_cell.angle_beta   90.00
_cell.angle_gamma   90.00
#
_symmetry.space_group_name_H-M   'P 1'
#
loop_
_entity.id
_entity.type
_entity.pdbx_description
1 polymer ?
#
loop_
_entity_poly.entity_id
_entity_poly.type
_entity_poly.pdbx_seq_one_letter_code
_entity_poly.pdbx_strand_id
1 'polypeptide(L)'
;MYCHEYDYEGVRNACRPGAWDHLFDKSGKNVWLQFDKKDLPAYRNYELIAVRNGCLFDLGGDYQVELIWTAGSTPGHSMYLDRKRRHLFAGDGVSSDAIGCGTGFSRGGPYGQYANLVTYRNCLTKLVGRFDEFDYLFPGHYMVNLENNVLVEILNAVNAIIADPEKYNYKVEQGGVHGTKRAVMHKYVRGFSTIAYTEDGIHPPKG
;
A
#
# COMPACT_ATOMS: atom_id res chain seq x y z
N MET A 1 -11.81 -11.99 8.24
CA MET A 1 -11.07 -10.96 7.48
C MET A 1 -10.29 -11.68 6.40
N TYR A 2 -10.37 -11.20 5.16
CA TYR A 2 -9.58 -11.73 4.05
C TYR A 2 -8.38 -10.82 3.78
N CYS A 3 -7.21 -11.39 3.49
CA CYS A 3 -6.02 -10.64 3.08
C CYS A 3 -5.22 -11.45 2.06
N HIS A 4 -4.36 -10.80 1.29
CA HIS A 4 -3.45 -11.53 0.41
C HIS A 4 -2.51 -12.42 1.24
N GLU A 5 -2.17 -13.60 0.73
CA GLU A 5 -1.34 -14.59 1.44
C GLU A 5 0.01 -14.03 1.92
N TYR A 6 0.55 -13.02 1.22
CA TYR A 6 1.81 -12.37 1.59
C TYR A 6 1.72 -11.36 2.74
N ASP A 7 0.53 -10.90 3.09
CA ASP A 7 0.32 -10.03 4.26
C ASP A 7 -0.25 -10.80 5.47
N TYR A 8 -0.61 -12.08 5.32
CA TYR A 8 -1.24 -12.88 6.39
C TYR A 8 -0.50 -12.78 7.72
N GLU A 9 0.81 -13.02 7.73
CA GLU A 9 1.62 -12.96 8.94
C GLU A 9 1.72 -11.53 9.50
N GLY A 10 1.82 -10.52 8.63
CA GLY A 10 1.83 -9.11 9.03
C GLY A 10 0.53 -8.70 9.72
N VAL A 11 -0.61 -9.02 9.11
CA VAL A 11 -1.94 -8.74 9.67
C VAL A 11 -2.16 -9.51 10.97
N ARG A 12 -1.82 -10.81 11.01
CA ARG A 12 -1.94 -11.62 12.24
C ARG A 12 -1.13 -11.04 13.40
N ASN A 13 0.07 -10.54 13.13
CA ASN A 13 0.93 -9.95 14.15
C ASN A 13 0.47 -8.55 14.60
N ALA A 14 -0.17 -7.79 13.71
CA ALA A 14 -0.76 -6.49 14.02
C ALA A 14 -2.10 -6.62 14.78
N CYS A 15 -2.95 -7.56 14.37
CA CYS A 15 -4.26 -7.82 14.95
C CYS A 15 -4.16 -8.82 16.12
N ARG A 16 -3.53 -8.38 17.23
CA ARG A 16 -3.39 -9.16 18.47
C ARG A 16 -3.83 -8.36 19.70
N PRO A 17 -4.06 -8.99 20.86
CA PRO A 17 -4.28 -8.25 22.11
C PRO A 17 -3.16 -7.22 22.34
N GLY A 18 -3.54 -5.99 22.68
CA GLY A 18 -2.58 -4.89 22.86
C GLY A 18 -2.09 -4.23 21.56
N ALA A 19 -2.73 -4.48 20.41
CA ALA A 19 -2.38 -3.87 19.11
C ALA A 19 -2.16 -2.35 19.18
N TRP A 20 -2.95 -1.67 20.02
CA TRP A 20 -2.94 -0.21 20.16
C TRP A 20 -2.01 0.33 21.25
N ASP A 21 -1.31 -0.53 22.01
CA ASP A 21 -0.52 -0.07 23.16
C ASP A 21 0.62 0.88 22.78
N HIS A 22 1.14 0.76 21.55
CA HIS A 22 2.17 1.66 21.01
C HIS A 22 1.73 3.13 20.88
N LEU A 23 0.43 3.42 21.00
CA LEU A 23 -0.12 4.77 20.94
C LEU A 23 -0.04 5.51 22.28
N PHE A 24 0.30 4.81 23.37
CA PHE A 24 0.32 5.36 24.73
C PHE A 24 1.69 5.24 25.38
N ASP A 25 2.04 6.23 26.20
CA ASP A 25 3.21 6.16 27.06
C ASP A 25 2.97 5.29 28.31
N LYS A 26 4.00 5.18 29.16
CA LYS A 26 3.93 4.42 30.42
C LYS A 26 2.88 4.94 31.41
N SER A 27 2.47 6.20 31.29
CA SER A 27 1.42 6.82 32.11
C SER A 27 0.02 6.60 31.54
N GLY A 28 -0.09 5.97 30.36
CA GLY A 28 -1.35 5.76 29.65
C GLY A 28 -1.83 6.97 28.86
N LYS A 29 -0.98 7.99 28.69
CA LYS A 29 -1.28 9.17 27.87
C LYS A 29 -0.94 8.89 26.42
N ASN A 30 -1.82 9.29 25.51
CA ASN A 30 -1.55 9.19 24.09
C ASN A 30 -0.35 10.06 23.69
N VAL A 31 0.54 9.52 22.87
CA VAL A 31 1.81 10.17 22.49
C VAL A 31 1.72 11.03 21.24
N TRP A 32 0.62 10.96 20.48
CA TRP A 32 0.45 11.63 19.18
C TRP A 32 -0.76 12.56 19.11
N LEU A 33 -1.89 12.16 19.72
CA LEU A 33 -3.22 12.75 19.54
C LEU A 33 -3.96 12.88 20.88
N GLN A 34 -5.19 13.42 20.84
CA GLN A 34 -6.02 13.70 22.01
C GLN A 34 -7.18 12.69 22.15
N PHE A 35 -6.87 11.42 22.36
CA PHE A 35 -7.86 10.37 22.68
C PHE A 35 -7.29 9.39 23.72
N ASP A 36 -8.15 8.61 24.36
CA ASP A 36 -7.77 7.66 25.40
C ASP A 36 -8.06 6.19 25.03
N LYS A 37 -7.73 5.25 25.93
CA LYS A 37 -7.85 3.82 25.64
C LYS A 37 -9.29 3.33 25.41
N LYS A 38 -10.32 4.00 25.95
CA LYS A 38 -11.73 3.60 25.74
C LYS A 38 -12.27 4.07 24.40
N ASP A 39 -11.60 5.03 23.75
CA ASP A 39 -11.97 5.49 22.41
C ASP A 39 -11.53 4.51 21.30
N LEU A 40 -10.69 3.52 21.65
CA LEU A 40 -10.17 2.54 20.70
C LEU A 40 -11.14 1.37 20.46
N PRO A 41 -11.14 0.81 19.24
CA PRO A 41 -11.86 -0.43 18.96
C PRO A 41 -11.41 -1.56 19.88
N ALA A 42 -12.37 -2.22 20.53
CA ALA A 42 -12.10 -3.38 21.36
C ALA A 42 -11.53 -4.52 20.49
N TYR A 43 -10.48 -5.18 21.00
CA TYR A 43 -9.91 -6.34 20.32
C TYR A 43 -10.96 -7.46 20.19
N ARG A 44 -10.97 -8.10 19.02
CA ARG A 44 -11.73 -9.32 18.75
C ARG A 44 -10.85 -10.30 18.00
N ASN A 45 -11.01 -11.58 18.29
CA ASN A 45 -10.41 -12.63 17.46
C ASN A 45 -11.18 -12.69 16.15
N TYR A 46 -10.57 -12.19 15.09
CA TYR A 46 -11.08 -12.34 13.73
C TYR A 46 -10.46 -13.59 13.11
N GLU A 47 -11.26 -14.41 12.47
CA GLU A 47 -10.73 -15.42 11.55
C GLU A 47 -10.03 -14.70 10.40
N LEU A 48 -8.74 -14.94 10.22
CA LEU A 48 -7.97 -14.39 9.11
C LEU A 48 -7.85 -15.46 8.03
N ILE A 49 -8.23 -15.11 6.81
CA ILE A 49 -8.22 -16.02 5.66
C ILE A 49 -7.26 -15.46 4.61
N ALA A 50 -6.20 -16.20 4.32
CA ALA A 50 -5.27 -15.89 3.26
C ALA A 50 -5.89 -16.24 1.90
N VAL A 51 -5.83 -15.31 0.95
CA VAL A 51 -6.28 -15.52 -0.43
C VAL A 51 -5.19 -15.15 -1.43
N ARG A 52 -5.31 -15.66 -2.64
CA ARG A 52 -4.39 -15.40 -3.75
C ARG A 52 -4.89 -14.27 -4.63
N ASN A 53 -3.97 -13.71 -5.43
CA ASN A 53 -4.32 -12.85 -6.56
C ASN A 53 -5.44 -13.47 -7.43
N GLY A 54 -6.41 -12.66 -7.84
CA GLY A 54 -7.56 -13.07 -8.62
C GLY A 54 -8.69 -13.73 -7.82
N CYS A 55 -8.60 -13.77 -6.49
CA CYS A 55 -9.70 -14.25 -5.66
C CYS A 55 -10.96 -13.40 -5.91
N LEU A 56 -12.07 -14.08 -6.22
CA LEU A 56 -13.37 -13.46 -6.40
C LEU A 56 -14.20 -13.60 -5.13
N PHE A 57 -14.64 -12.48 -4.60
CA PHE A 57 -15.62 -12.41 -3.52
C PHE A 57 -17.01 -12.24 -4.12
N ASP A 58 -17.87 -13.22 -3.89
CA ASP A 58 -19.30 -13.13 -4.19
C ASP A 58 -19.99 -12.39 -3.03
N LEU A 59 -20.54 -11.21 -3.32
CA LEU A 59 -21.28 -10.40 -2.35
C LEU A 59 -22.80 -10.62 -2.43
N GLY A 60 -23.23 -11.64 -3.17
CA GLY A 60 -24.61 -12.00 -3.44
C GLY A 60 -25.11 -11.46 -4.78
N GLY A 61 -26.04 -12.21 -5.40
CA GLY A 61 -26.65 -11.84 -6.68
C GLY A 61 -25.64 -11.89 -7.83
N ASP A 62 -25.49 -10.78 -8.54
CA ASP A 62 -24.55 -10.61 -9.66
C ASP A 62 -23.33 -9.76 -9.26
N TYR A 63 -23.05 -9.64 -7.96
CA TYR A 63 -22.01 -8.73 -7.45
C TYR A 63 -20.73 -9.48 -7.09
N GLN A 64 -19.67 -9.24 -7.88
CA GLN A 64 -18.35 -9.83 -7.67
C GLN A 64 -17.29 -8.74 -7.49
N VAL A 65 -16.45 -8.92 -6.47
CA VAL A 65 -15.25 -8.11 -6.25
C VAL A 65 -14.03 -9.00 -6.41
N GLU A 66 -13.08 -8.59 -7.25
CA GLU A 66 -11.82 -9.31 -7.46
C GLU A 66 -10.69 -8.68 -6.66
N LEU A 67 -9.89 -9.50 -5.98
CA LEU A 67 -8.62 -9.08 -5.42
C LEU A 67 -7.54 -9.05 -6.50
N ILE A 68 -6.88 -7.91 -6.68
CA ILE A 68 -5.74 -7.72 -7.57
C ILE A 68 -4.50 -7.43 -6.73
N TRP A 69 -3.56 -8.37 -6.69
CA TRP A 69 -2.29 -8.20 -6.00
C TRP A 69 -1.39 -7.21 -6.75
N THR A 70 -0.95 -6.17 -6.05
CA THR A 70 -0.11 -5.10 -6.61
C THR A 70 1.23 -4.94 -5.89
N ALA A 71 1.35 -5.44 -4.66
CA ALA A 71 2.58 -5.37 -3.85
C ALA A 71 3.10 -3.92 -3.70
N GLY A 72 4.40 -3.76 -3.42
CA GLY A 72 5.06 -2.46 -3.37
C GLY A 72 4.97 -1.78 -2.00
N SER A 73 3.77 -1.32 -1.62
CA SER A 73 3.53 -0.67 -0.32
C SER A 73 3.75 -1.65 0.84
N THR A 74 3.10 -2.81 0.75
CA THR A 74 3.34 -4.00 1.59
C THR A 74 3.54 -5.21 0.68
N PRO A 75 4.09 -6.34 1.18
CA PRO A 75 4.22 -7.57 0.40
C PRO A 75 2.91 -8.06 -0.21
N GLY A 76 1.81 -7.97 0.54
CA GLY A 76 0.47 -8.40 0.13
C GLY A 76 -0.46 -7.26 -0.31
N HIS A 77 0.04 -6.05 -0.53
CA HIS A 77 -0.80 -4.92 -0.93
C HIS A 77 -1.67 -5.30 -2.12
N SER A 78 -2.97 -5.05 -1.99
CA SER A 78 -4.00 -5.51 -2.89
C SER A 78 -4.97 -4.38 -3.20
N MET A 79 -5.38 -4.32 -4.46
CA MET A 79 -6.49 -3.49 -4.92
C MET A 79 -7.73 -4.36 -5.11
N TYR A 80 -8.91 -3.77 -5.08
CA TYR A 80 -10.17 -4.49 -5.22
C TYR A 80 -10.96 -3.96 -6.40
N LEU A 81 -11.17 -4.80 -7.41
CA LEU A 81 -11.93 -4.47 -8.60
C LEU A 81 -13.40 -4.86 -8.40
N ASP A 82 -14.25 -3.86 -8.28
CA ASP A 82 -15.69 -4.01 -8.43
C ASP A 82 -16.01 -4.16 -9.92
N ARG A 83 -16.23 -5.41 -10.34
CA ARG A 83 -16.44 -5.75 -11.75
C ARG A 83 -17.75 -5.21 -12.30
N LYS A 84 -18.75 -5.01 -11.43
CA LYS A 84 -20.08 -4.55 -11.83
C LYS A 84 -20.11 -3.05 -12.05
N ARG A 85 -19.56 -2.29 -11.10
CA ARG A 85 -19.49 -0.81 -11.22
C ARG A 85 -18.26 -0.31 -11.92
N ARG A 86 -17.32 -1.20 -12.30
CA ARG A 86 -16.10 -0.83 -13.01
C ARG A 86 -15.26 0.15 -12.19
N HIS A 87 -15.18 -0.11 -10.88
CA HIS A 87 -14.43 0.71 -9.93
C HIS A 87 -13.27 -0.09 -9.33
N LEU A 88 -12.13 0.57 -9.15
CA LEU A 88 -10.97 -0.01 -8.49
C LEU A 88 -10.70 0.69 -7.17
N PHE A 89 -10.77 -0.03 -6.06
CA PHE A 89 -10.33 0.47 -4.75
C PHE A 89 -8.85 0.18 -4.59
N ALA A 90 -8.02 1.22 -4.66
CA ALA A 90 -6.59 1.09 -4.90
C ALA A 90 -5.74 1.01 -3.62
N GLY A 91 -6.30 1.36 -2.46
CA GLY A 91 -5.55 1.42 -1.20
C GLY A 91 -4.32 2.32 -1.30
N ASP A 92 -3.31 2.07 -0.47
CA ASP A 92 -2.10 2.91 -0.38
C ASP A 92 -1.14 2.73 -1.58
N GLY A 93 -1.45 1.82 -2.51
CA GLY A 93 -0.80 1.73 -3.81
C GLY A 93 -1.08 2.95 -4.70
N VAL A 94 -2.16 3.69 -4.42
CA VAL A 94 -2.45 4.98 -5.04
C VAL A 94 -2.91 5.95 -3.96
N SER A 95 -2.17 7.04 -3.78
CA SER A 95 -2.43 8.02 -2.72
C SER A 95 -2.14 9.44 -3.21
N SER A 96 -3.02 10.37 -2.87
CA SER A 96 -2.97 11.75 -3.40
C SER A 96 -1.99 12.67 -2.64
N ASP A 97 -1.38 12.18 -1.55
CA ASP A 97 -0.27 12.82 -0.83
C ASP A 97 1.10 12.33 -1.33
N ALA A 98 1.37 11.04 -1.13
CA ALA A 98 2.54 10.34 -1.61
C ALA A 98 2.25 8.84 -1.63
N ILE A 99 2.50 8.21 -2.78
CA ILE A 99 2.47 6.75 -2.92
C ILE A 99 3.70 6.21 -2.22
N GLY A 100 3.50 5.57 -1.07
CA GLY A 100 4.56 4.91 -0.31
C GLY A 100 4.86 3.54 -0.89
N CYS A 101 5.92 3.42 -1.70
CA CYS A 101 6.34 2.13 -2.25
C CYS A 101 7.85 1.97 -2.11
N GLY A 102 8.29 0.87 -1.48
CA GLY A 102 9.72 0.67 -1.22
C GLY A 102 10.28 1.65 -0.18
N THR A 103 9.51 2.04 0.85
CA THR A 103 10.05 2.88 1.94
C THR A 103 10.68 2.06 3.07
N GLY A 104 10.69 0.72 2.96
CA GLY A 104 11.42 -0.18 3.85
C GLY A 104 10.64 -0.71 5.07
N PHE A 105 9.44 -0.19 5.35
CA PHE A 105 8.67 -0.57 6.56
C PHE A 105 8.35 -2.07 6.64
N SER A 106 8.29 -2.76 5.50
CA SER A 106 7.92 -4.18 5.42
C SER A 106 9.01 -5.10 4.83
N ARG A 107 10.21 -4.59 4.54
CA ARG A 107 11.27 -5.39 3.86
C ARG A 107 11.88 -6.48 4.73
N GLY A 108 11.93 -6.28 6.05
CA GLY A 108 12.50 -7.27 7.00
C GLY A 108 11.51 -8.33 7.48
N GLY A 109 10.24 -8.24 7.05
CA GLY A 109 9.19 -9.19 7.46
C GLY A 109 9.02 -10.34 6.46
N PRO A 110 8.12 -11.30 6.78
CA PRO A 110 7.71 -12.34 5.84
C PRO A 110 7.33 -11.73 4.48
N TYR A 111 7.82 -12.34 3.40
CA TYR A 111 7.58 -11.89 2.03
C TYR A 111 8.06 -10.45 1.70
N GLY A 112 8.91 -9.86 2.55
CA GLY A 112 9.43 -8.50 2.38
C GLY A 112 10.11 -8.23 1.05
N GLN A 113 10.55 -9.27 0.33
CA GLN A 113 11.08 -9.15 -1.03
C GLN A 113 10.09 -8.58 -2.04
N TYR A 114 8.78 -8.55 -1.77
CA TYR A 114 7.76 -7.98 -2.67
C TYR A 114 7.43 -6.51 -2.38
N ALA A 115 7.91 -5.94 -1.28
CA ALA A 115 7.72 -4.54 -0.91
C ALA A 115 8.75 -3.62 -1.59
N ASN A 116 8.73 -3.56 -2.93
CA ASN A 116 9.66 -2.77 -3.74
C ASN A 116 9.01 -2.26 -5.04
N LEU A 117 9.63 -1.24 -5.66
CA LEU A 117 9.14 -0.60 -6.88
C LEU A 117 9.14 -1.51 -8.11
N VAL A 118 10.12 -2.40 -8.28
CA VAL A 118 10.14 -3.33 -9.43
C VAL A 118 8.95 -4.30 -9.40
N THR A 119 8.64 -4.86 -8.23
CA THR A 119 7.46 -5.72 -8.08
C THR A 119 6.18 -4.92 -8.34
N TYR A 120 6.07 -3.72 -7.76
CA TYR A 120 4.93 -2.83 -8.01
C TYR A 120 4.76 -2.50 -9.50
N ARG A 121 5.84 -2.11 -10.20
CA ARG A 121 5.87 -1.85 -11.64
C ARG A 121 5.32 -3.03 -12.43
N ASN A 122 5.79 -4.24 -12.12
CA ASN A 122 5.40 -5.44 -12.86
C ASN A 122 3.90 -5.74 -12.69
N CYS A 123 3.35 -5.56 -11.49
CA CYS A 123 1.92 -5.75 -11.25
C CYS A 123 1.10 -4.62 -11.89
N LEU A 124 1.54 -3.37 -11.75
CA LEU A 124 0.88 -2.21 -12.33
C LEU A 124 0.83 -2.28 -13.86
N THR A 125 1.89 -2.78 -14.51
CA THR A 125 1.91 -3.02 -15.96
C THR A 125 0.79 -3.97 -16.40
N LYS A 126 0.55 -5.05 -15.64
CA LYS A 126 -0.56 -5.98 -15.92
C LYS A 126 -1.92 -5.33 -15.69
N LEU A 127 -2.06 -4.54 -14.63
CA LEU A 127 -3.30 -3.83 -14.32
C LEU A 127 -3.65 -2.77 -15.36
N VAL A 128 -2.66 -2.03 -15.88
CA VAL A 128 -2.85 -1.09 -16.99
C VAL A 128 -3.34 -1.79 -18.26
N GLY A 129 -2.95 -3.05 -18.46
CA GLY A 129 -3.48 -3.89 -19.54
C GLY A 129 -4.96 -4.30 -19.38
N ARG A 130 -5.62 -3.95 -18.26
CA ARG A 130 -7.02 -4.28 -17.92
C ARG A 130 -7.92 -3.04 -17.84
N PHE A 131 -7.53 -1.93 -18.47
CA PHE A 131 -8.28 -0.66 -18.41
C PHE A 131 -9.71 -0.75 -18.93
N ASP A 132 -9.99 -1.71 -19.80
CA ASP A 132 -11.35 -1.98 -20.27
C ASP A 132 -12.24 -2.59 -19.18
N GLU A 133 -11.71 -2.98 -18.02
CA GLU A 133 -12.49 -3.55 -16.90
C GLU A 133 -12.93 -2.52 -15.85
N PHE A 134 -12.31 -1.33 -15.80
CA PHE A 134 -12.64 -0.29 -14.82
C PHE A 134 -12.41 1.12 -15.36
N ASP A 135 -13.26 2.07 -14.98
CA ASP A 135 -13.21 3.45 -15.46
C ASP A 135 -12.64 4.41 -14.41
N TYR A 136 -12.98 4.15 -13.14
CA TYR A 136 -12.59 4.99 -12.01
C TYR A 136 -11.87 4.20 -10.92
N LEU A 137 -11.01 4.89 -10.19
CA LEU A 137 -10.35 4.34 -9.02
C LEU A 137 -10.43 5.26 -7.81
N PHE A 138 -10.37 4.63 -6.64
CA PHE A 138 -10.51 5.24 -5.33
C PHE A 138 -9.19 5.03 -4.56
N PRO A 139 -8.35 6.07 -4.47
CA PRO A 139 -7.10 6.08 -3.70
C PRO A 139 -7.33 5.77 -2.21
N GLY A 140 -6.27 5.35 -1.52
CA GLY A 140 -6.29 5.24 -0.05
C GLY A 140 -6.43 6.59 0.64
N HIS A 141 -5.87 7.66 0.04
CA HIS A 141 -5.70 8.96 0.69
C HIS A 141 -6.27 10.14 -0.12
N TYR A 142 -7.06 10.98 0.57
CA TYR A 142 -7.61 12.28 0.17
C TYR A 142 -8.56 12.27 -1.03
N MET A 143 -8.06 12.38 -2.27
CA MET A 143 -8.92 12.49 -3.45
C MET A 143 -9.63 11.16 -3.70
N VAL A 144 -10.86 11.26 -4.21
CA VAL A 144 -11.69 10.12 -4.60
C VAL A 144 -12.09 10.25 -6.06
N ASN A 145 -12.49 9.13 -6.68
CA ASN A 145 -13.05 9.10 -8.03
C ASN A 145 -12.10 9.65 -9.12
N LEU A 146 -10.88 9.09 -9.18
CA LEU A 146 -9.91 9.40 -10.23
C LEU A 146 -10.19 8.56 -11.48
N GLU A 147 -9.94 9.10 -12.67
CA GLU A 147 -9.95 8.32 -13.90
C GLU A 147 -8.80 7.29 -13.90
N ASN A 148 -9.02 6.14 -14.54
CA ASN A 148 -8.05 5.05 -14.62
C ASN A 148 -6.69 5.44 -15.24
N ASN A 149 -6.67 6.49 -16.09
CA ASN A 149 -5.47 7.00 -16.76
C ASN A 149 -4.35 7.42 -15.79
N VAL A 150 -4.67 7.75 -14.53
CA VAL A 150 -3.66 8.05 -13.51
C VAL A 150 -2.71 6.89 -13.27
N LEU A 151 -3.15 5.63 -13.46
CA LEU A 151 -2.28 4.45 -13.35
C LEU A 151 -1.19 4.42 -14.41
N VAL A 152 -1.43 5.02 -15.60
CA VAL A 152 -0.39 5.16 -16.64
C VAL A 152 0.68 6.14 -16.17
N GLU A 153 0.27 7.28 -15.60
CA GLU A 153 1.22 8.28 -15.09
C GLU A 153 2.02 7.74 -13.90
N ILE A 154 1.39 6.95 -13.03
CA ILE A 154 2.09 6.25 -11.94
C ILE A 154 3.09 5.26 -12.53
N LEU A 155 2.69 4.43 -13.50
CA LEU A 155 3.58 3.47 -14.15
C LEU A 155 4.78 4.16 -14.83
N ASN A 156 4.54 5.29 -15.50
CA ASN A 156 5.60 6.10 -16.10
C ASN A 156 6.59 6.62 -15.05
N ALA A 157 6.09 7.13 -13.92
CA ALA A 157 6.94 7.58 -12.82
C ALA A 157 7.75 6.43 -12.20
N VAL A 158 7.14 5.26 -11.97
CA VAL A 158 7.87 4.08 -11.47
C VAL A 158 8.96 3.63 -12.45
N ASN A 159 8.65 3.57 -13.75
CA ASN A 159 9.63 3.22 -14.78
C ASN A 159 10.79 4.23 -14.82
N ALA A 160 10.51 5.52 -14.66
CA ALA A 160 11.52 6.56 -14.60
C ALA A 160 12.44 6.41 -13.37
N ILE A 161 11.89 6.06 -12.21
CA ILE A 161 12.68 5.79 -11.00
C ILE A 161 13.60 4.58 -11.22
N ILE A 162 13.07 3.48 -11.76
CA ILE A 162 13.85 2.25 -11.96
C ILE A 162 14.98 2.48 -12.98
N ALA A 163 14.75 3.31 -14.01
CA ALA A 163 15.75 3.61 -15.02
C ALA A 163 16.87 4.52 -14.49
N ASP A 164 16.56 5.48 -13.62
CA ASP A 164 17.53 6.41 -13.04
C ASP A 164 17.07 6.90 -11.65
N PRO A 165 17.41 6.17 -10.57
CA PRO A 165 16.96 6.45 -9.22
C PRO A 165 17.34 7.83 -8.67
N GLU A 166 18.45 8.40 -9.15
CA GLU A 166 18.98 9.68 -8.71
C GLU A 166 18.24 10.87 -9.35
N LYS A 167 17.43 10.63 -10.40
CA LYS A 167 16.55 11.65 -11.00
C LYS A 167 15.24 11.81 -10.23
N TYR A 168 15.30 11.89 -8.91
CA TYR A 168 14.16 12.32 -8.10
C TYR A 168 13.90 13.82 -8.28
N ASN A 169 12.71 14.28 -7.89
CA ASN A 169 12.35 15.70 -7.91
C ASN A 169 12.77 16.42 -6.64
N TYR A 170 12.60 15.76 -5.49
CA TYR A 170 13.12 16.25 -4.21
C TYR A 170 13.40 15.09 -3.26
N LYS A 171 14.15 15.37 -2.20
CA LYS A 171 14.53 14.42 -1.16
C LYS A 171 14.23 15.04 0.20
N VAL A 172 13.67 14.24 1.10
CA VAL A 172 13.36 14.62 2.48
C VAL A 172 14.07 13.68 3.45
N GLU A 173 14.46 14.19 4.61
CA GLU A 173 14.84 13.35 5.75
C GLU A 173 13.57 13.03 6.55
N GLN A 174 13.21 11.76 6.65
CA GLN A 174 12.16 11.31 7.55
C GLN A 174 12.76 10.70 8.81
N GLY A 175 12.18 11.03 9.96
CA GLY A 175 12.42 10.33 11.21
C GLY A 175 11.85 8.92 11.15
N GLY A 176 12.69 7.93 11.43
CA GLY A 176 12.33 6.54 11.64
C GLY A 176 12.12 6.23 13.11
N VAL A 177 11.86 4.94 13.38
CA VAL A 177 11.73 4.42 14.75
C VAL A 177 13.05 4.65 15.50
N HIS A 178 12.94 5.10 16.75
CA HIS A 178 14.08 5.39 17.65
C HIS A 178 15.06 6.47 17.18
N GLY A 179 14.57 7.48 16.43
CA GLY A 179 15.39 8.65 16.07
C GLY A 179 16.37 8.40 14.93
N THR A 180 16.28 7.25 14.27
CA THR A 180 16.97 7.01 13.00
C THR A 180 16.46 8.00 11.96
N LYS A 181 17.31 8.45 11.05
CA LYS A 181 16.90 9.28 9.91
C LYS A 181 17.07 8.47 8.63
N ARG A 182 16.08 8.52 7.75
CA ARG A 182 16.16 7.95 6.41
C ARG A 182 15.96 9.02 5.35
N ALA A 183 16.76 8.95 4.30
CA ALA A 183 16.56 9.71 3.09
C ALA A 183 15.40 9.09 2.29
N VAL A 184 14.36 9.86 2.02
CA VAL A 184 13.24 9.46 1.16
C VAL A 184 13.24 10.37 -0.06
N MET A 185 13.30 9.77 -1.23
CA MET A 185 13.27 10.45 -2.52
C MET A 185 11.84 10.45 -3.05
N HIS A 186 11.49 11.53 -3.73
CA HIS A 186 10.16 11.71 -4.30
C HIS A 186 10.24 12.01 -5.79
N LYS A 187 9.48 11.26 -6.57
CA LYS A 187 9.28 11.51 -8.01
C LYS A 187 7.85 11.99 -8.24
N TYR A 188 7.67 13.07 -8.99
CA TYR A 188 6.33 13.53 -9.37
C TYR A 188 5.66 12.54 -10.32
N VAL A 189 4.38 12.30 -10.05
CA VAL A 189 3.43 11.70 -10.99
C VAL A 189 2.71 12.86 -11.68
N ARG A 190 2.76 12.90 -13.00
CA ARG A 190 2.21 14.02 -13.76
C ARG A 190 0.71 14.16 -13.48
N GLY A 191 0.29 15.38 -13.10
CA GLY A 191 -1.12 15.69 -12.85
C GLY A 191 -1.71 15.05 -11.59
N PHE A 192 -0.88 14.48 -10.70
CA PHE A 192 -1.36 13.80 -9.51
C PHE A 192 -0.49 14.06 -8.27
N SER A 193 0.25 13.05 -7.80
CA SER A 193 0.92 12.99 -6.50
C SER A 193 2.45 12.79 -6.68
N THR A 194 3.11 12.22 -5.68
CA THR A 194 4.50 11.74 -5.78
C THR A 194 4.61 10.25 -5.44
N ILE A 195 5.68 9.61 -5.90
CA ILE A 195 6.12 8.30 -5.43
C ILE A 195 7.26 8.51 -4.45
N ALA A 196 7.09 8.07 -3.21
CA ALA A 196 8.08 8.12 -2.15
C ALA A 196 8.82 6.78 -2.07
N TYR A 197 10.15 6.80 -2.16
CA TYR A 197 10.98 5.59 -2.18
C TYR A 197 12.34 5.80 -1.47
N THR A 198 12.96 4.70 -1.06
CA THR A 198 14.38 4.66 -0.64
C THR A 198 15.20 3.91 -1.68
N GLU A 199 16.52 4.07 -1.68
CA GLU A 199 17.45 3.35 -2.57
C GLU A 199 17.23 1.82 -2.46
N ASP A 200 17.13 1.37 -1.22
CA ASP A 200 16.82 -0.01 -0.85
C ASP A 200 15.47 -0.51 -1.39
N GLY A 201 14.47 0.36 -1.53
CA GLY A 201 13.13 -0.05 -1.94
C GLY A 201 12.88 -0.15 -3.43
N ILE A 202 13.90 0.07 -4.25
CA ILE A 202 13.73 0.04 -5.71
C ILE A 202 13.64 -1.41 -6.18
N HIS A 203 14.59 -2.24 -5.74
CA HIS A 203 14.74 -3.61 -6.19
C HIS A 203 14.41 -4.61 -5.07
N PRO A 204 14.03 -5.85 -5.43
CA PRO A 204 14.03 -6.96 -4.48
C PRO A 204 15.42 -7.08 -3.82
N PRO A 205 15.50 -7.44 -2.53
CA PRO A 205 16.78 -7.69 -1.87
C PRO A 205 17.56 -8.75 -2.66
N LYS A 206 18.88 -8.55 -2.80
CA LYS A 206 19.77 -9.58 -3.33
C LYS A 206 19.81 -10.72 -2.29
N GLY A 207 19.50 -11.94 -2.74
CA GLY A 207 19.56 -13.14 -1.90
C GLY A 207 20.97 -13.49 -1.47
#